data_AF-A0AAU4HQL9-F1
#
_entry.id   AF-A0AAU4HQL9-F1
#
_cell.length_a   1.000
_cell.length_b   1.000
_cell.length_c   1.000
_cell.angle_alpha   90.00
_cell.angle_beta   90.00
_cell.angle_gamma   90.00
#
_symmetry.space_group_name_H-M   'P 1'
#
loop_
_entity.id
_entity.type
_entity.pdbx_description
1 polymer ?
#
loop_
_entity_poly.entity_id
_entity_poly.type
_entity_poly.pdbx_seq_one_letter_code
_entity_poly.pdbx_strand_id
1 'polypeptide(L)'
;MSQEMPHSSSTPAPLGSKAPETPRTPGSGSSGAPGTPGGRALVPLPGAERLAAELRALRRPGLSGLRTLRPEGLIRVAVAAGLCVGSDDAAAGVEALLRAGVRHLGGHTLSADGARGDPLARAAAHTFGLLPDRRGVSGQERRKAAAAVYGVTSERFRKSQEREVTDELALAVLAVARTAASGRSPAGPVAQEAGVPPARTPDPVPDPPARLTGPPLPAVAGQRVSVHVASIELLRDIDILVSSENIYLEMSKTFRSTVSGSLRRAAAIRNESGETVDDVLARELEEWMRAHGRAGLPVRPGTVVPTSPGALAERGVRRIHHAAVASPTSDGHGYRVDPRVLAEAVSASFRLARAERDSYDPPLSSLCFPLLGAGHGLPPEKAARWLCWAVHEELRRDPSWTVHLVAQRPELAKLLTVASSAP
;
A
#
# COMPACT_ATOMS: atom_id res chain seq x y z
N MET A 1 -44.96 -25.29 27.24
CA MET A 1 -46.35 -25.74 27.02
C MET A 1 -47.10 -24.49 26.58
N SER A 2 -47.15 -24.18 25.29
CA SER A 2 -48.11 -24.63 24.25
C SER A 2 -48.71 -23.31 23.72
N GLN A 3 -48.49 -22.91 22.47
CA GLN A 3 -49.39 -23.15 21.32
C GLN A 3 -50.83 -22.71 21.69
N GLU A 4 -51.46 -21.71 21.06
CA GLU A 4 -51.85 -21.65 19.64
C GLU A 4 -52.44 -20.25 19.32
N MET A 5 -52.09 -19.69 18.15
CA MET A 5 -53.01 -18.91 17.29
C MET A 5 -54.00 -19.93 16.66
N PRO A 6 -55.20 -19.59 16.11
CA PRO A 6 -55.34 -18.55 15.06
C PRO A 6 -56.76 -18.01 14.69
N HIS A 7 -56.76 -17.18 13.63
CA HIS A 7 -57.77 -16.98 12.56
C HIS A 7 -59.07 -16.18 12.85
N SER A 8 -59.23 -15.03 12.16
CA SER A 8 -60.03 -14.81 10.91
C SER A 8 -61.53 -14.62 11.26
N SER A 9 -62.32 -13.70 10.71
CA SER A 9 -62.44 -13.18 9.35
C SER A 9 -63.59 -12.15 9.28
N SER A 10 -63.66 -11.42 8.16
CA SER A 10 -64.87 -10.96 7.46
C SER A 10 -65.55 -9.64 7.83
N THR A 11 -65.44 -8.73 6.84
CA THR A 11 -66.31 -7.61 6.41
C THR A 11 -67.81 -8.01 6.30
N PRO A 12 -68.79 -7.07 6.22
CA PRO A 12 -69.07 -6.29 4.99
C PRO A 12 -69.52 -4.82 5.18
N ALA A 13 -69.47 -4.07 4.07
CA ALA A 13 -70.05 -2.74 3.80
C ALA A 13 -71.61 -2.81 3.71
N PRO A 14 -72.43 -1.78 3.32
CA PRO A 14 -72.23 -0.85 2.18
C PRO A 14 -72.96 0.53 2.25
N LEU A 15 -73.04 1.19 1.08
CA LEU A 15 -73.91 2.32 0.65
C LEU A 15 -73.35 3.73 0.95
N GLY A 16 -73.09 4.63 -0.01
CA GLY A 16 -73.38 4.68 -1.44
C GLY A 16 -74.02 6.04 -1.78
N SER A 17 -73.34 6.90 -2.54
CA SER A 17 -73.99 7.84 -3.48
C SER A 17 -72.96 8.56 -4.37
N LYS A 18 -73.10 8.33 -5.67
CA LYS A 18 -72.44 8.95 -6.84
C LYS A 18 -73.06 10.34 -7.13
N ALA A 19 -72.25 11.38 -7.39
CA ALA A 19 -71.99 12.01 -8.71
C ALA A 19 -72.59 13.45 -8.77
N PRO A 20 -72.18 14.38 -9.68
CA PRO A 20 -71.37 14.19 -10.89
C PRO A 20 -70.23 15.22 -11.14
N GLU A 21 -69.40 14.89 -12.13
CA GLU A 21 -68.39 15.73 -12.80
C GLU A 21 -68.99 16.97 -13.51
N THR A 22 -68.21 18.05 -13.56
CA THR A 22 -67.93 18.76 -14.83
C THR A 22 -66.52 19.37 -14.80
N PRO A 23 -65.83 19.46 -15.97
CA PRO A 23 -64.41 19.76 -16.06
C PRO A 23 -64.14 21.26 -16.21
N ARG A 24 -63.10 21.77 -15.54
CA ARG A 24 -62.53 23.10 -15.83
C ARG A 24 -61.02 23.00 -15.99
N THR A 25 -60.58 23.53 -17.12
CA THR A 25 -59.23 23.79 -17.61
C THR A 25 -58.30 24.37 -16.53
N PRO A 26 -57.03 23.95 -16.42
CA PRO A 26 -56.03 24.75 -15.74
C PRO A 26 -55.28 25.60 -16.77
N GLY A 27 -55.42 26.92 -16.60
CA GLY A 27 -54.52 27.90 -17.18
C GLY A 27 -53.12 27.80 -16.59
N SER A 28 -52.19 28.36 -17.36
CA SER A 28 -50.81 28.68 -17.00
C SER A 28 -50.68 29.27 -15.60
N GLY A 29 -49.96 28.58 -14.73
CA GLY A 29 -49.62 29.03 -13.39
C GLY A 29 -48.30 28.40 -12.94
N SER A 30 -47.23 29.15 -13.19
CA SER A 30 -45.88 28.94 -12.67
C SER A 30 -45.90 28.68 -11.16
N SER A 31 -45.47 27.50 -10.74
CA SER A 31 -45.06 27.20 -9.36
C SER A 31 -44.14 26.00 -9.40
N GLY A 32 -42.83 26.26 -9.33
CA GLY A 32 -41.78 25.27 -9.38
C GLY A 32 -41.90 24.24 -8.25
N ALA A 33 -42.07 22.97 -8.64
CA ALA A 33 -41.64 21.85 -7.83
C ALA A 33 -40.15 21.59 -8.12
N PRO A 34 -39.30 21.35 -7.11
CA PRO A 34 -37.90 21.04 -7.36
C PRO A 34 -37.84 19.70 -8.08
N GLY A 35 -37.42 19.75 -9.35
CA GLY A 35 -37.14 18.57 -10.13
C GLY A 35 -36.13 17.69 -9.40
N THR A 36 -36.52 16.44 -9.18
CA THR A 36 -35.63 15.34 -8.84
C THR A 36 -34.38 15.43 -9.73
N PRO A 37 -33.15 15.52 -9.19
CA PRO A 37 -31.97 15.54 -10.03
C PRO A 37 -31.92 14.21 -10.78
N GLY A 38 -32.03 14.29 -12.10
CA GLY A 38 -31.92 13.15 -13.00
C GLY A 38 -30.65 12.38 -12.68
N GLY A 39 -30.80 11.12 -12.27
CA GLY A 39 -29.69 10.20 -12.15
C GLY A 39 -29.00 10.11 -13.51
N ARG A 40 -27.81 10.68 -13.62
CA ARG A 40 -26.88 10.37 -14.71
C ARG A 40 -26.73 8.85 -14.70
N ALA A 41 -27.29 8.17 -15.70
CA ALA A 41 -26.97 6.78 -15.96
C ALA A 41 -25.44 6.71 -16.16
N LEU A 42 -24.73 6.23 -15.13
CA LEU A 42 -23.28 6.04 -15.17
C LEU A 42 -23.00 4.97 -16.23
N VAL A 43 -22.65 5.42 -17.44
CA VAL A 43 -22.22 4.50 -18.50
C VAL A 43 -21.03 3.70 -17.96
N PRO A 44 -21.11 2.35 -17.91
CA PRO A 44 -20.14 1.54 -17.20
C PRO A 44 -18.74 1.72 -17.78
N LEU A 45 -17.74 1.92 -16.90
CA LEU A 45 -16.35 2.13 -17.31
C LEU A 45 -15.84 0.94 -18.16
N PRO A 46 -14.99 1.20 -19.17
CA PRO A 46 -14.32 0.14 -19.93
C PRO A 46 -13.53 -0.81 -19.00
N GLY A 47 -13.47 -2.10 -19.36
CA GLY A 47 -12.64 -3.08 -18.64
C GLY A 47 -11.13 -2.83 -18.81
N ALA A 48 -10.33 -3.29 -17.85
CA ALA A 48 -8.87 -3.11 -17.84
C ALA A 48 -8.18 -3.68 -19.09
N GLU A 49 -8.66 -4.81 -19.60
CA GLU A 49 -8.13 -5.45 -20.82
C GLU A 49 -8.23 -4.56 -22.06
N ARG A 50 -9.36 -3.88 -22.22
CA ARG A 50 -9.58 -2.91 -23.32
C ARG A 50 -8.64 -1.72 -23.19
N LEU A 51 -8.48 -1.19 -21.99
CA LEU A 51 -7.56 -0.07 -21.75
C LEU A 51 -6.11 -0.47 -21.99
N ALA A 52 -5.71 -1.67 -21.58
CA ALA A 52 -4.39 -2.20 -21.88
C ALA A 52 -4.16 -2.34 -23.39
N ALA A 53 -5.18 -2.72 -24.17
CA ALA A 53 -5.09 -2.73 -25.63
C ALA A 53 -4.89 -1.34 -26.24
N GLU A 54 -5.61 -0.33 -25.76
CA GLU A 54 -5.46 1.06 -26.19
C GLU A 54 -4.09 1.65 -25.79
N LEU A 55 -3.60 1.33 -24.59
CA LEU A 55 -2.25 1.69 -24.15
C LEU A 55 -1.16 1.02 -25.00
N ARG A 56 -1.33 -0.26 -25.37
CA ARG A 56 -0.42 -0.96 -26.30
C ARG A 56 -0.39 -0.29 -27.68
N ALA A 57 -1.53 0.17 -28.18
CA ALA A 57 -1.60 0.94 -29.42
C ALA A 57 -0.90 2.30 -29.29
N LEU A 58 -1.07 2.98 -28.15
CA LEU A 58 -0.44 4.27 -27.84
C LEU A 58 1.08 4.18 -27.63
N ARG A 59 1.60 3.03 -27.17
CA ARG A 59 3.02 2.85 -26.81
C ARG A 59 4.00 3.28 -27.90
N ARG A 60 3.70 2.99 -29.17
CA ARG A 60 4.60 3.30 -30.30
C ARG A 60 4.59 4.79 -30.66
N PRO A 61 3.44 5.42 -30.97
CA PRO A 61 3.41 6.85 -31.26
C PRO A 61 3.64 7.74 -30.03
N GLY A 62 3.29 7.28 -28.82
CA GLY A 62 3.40 8.08 -27.59
C GLY A 62 2.34 9.18 -27.51
N LEU A 63 2.53 10.15 -26.61
CA LEU A 63 1.54 11.22 -26.37
C LEU A 63 1.17 12.05 -27.62
N SER A 64 2.08 12.17 -28.59
CA SER A 64 1.81 12.84 -29.87
C SER A 64 0.76 12.09 -30.72
N GLY A 65 0.60 10.78 -30.52
CA GLY A 65 -0.39 9.95 -31.20
C GLY A 65 -1.80 10.04 -30.63
N LEU A 66 -2.03 10.74 -29.51
CA LEU A 66 -3.36 10.83 -28.88
C LEU A 66 -4.40 11.49 -29.79
N ARG A 67 -3.98 12.41 -30.65
CA ARG A 67 -4.87 13.10 -31.60
C ARG A 67 -5.30 12.21 -32.76
N THR A 68 -4.48 11.23 -33.16
CA THR A 68 -4.74 10.35 -34.30
C THR A 68 -5.36 9.02 -33.88
N LEU A 69 -4.92 8.43 -32.77
CA LEU A 69 -5.39 7.13 -32.30
C LEU A 69 -6.77 7.16 -31.65
N ARG A 70 -7.19 8.31 -31.07
CA ARG A 70 -8.47 8.50 -30.38
C ARG A 70 -8.88 7.29 -29.51
N PRO A 71 -8.15 7.02 -28.41
CA PRO A 71 -8.43 5.86 -27.56
C PRO A 71 -9.72 6.08 -26.76
N GLU A 72 -10.85 5.66 -27.32
CA GLU A 72 -12.20 5.89 -26.77
C GLU A 72 -12.36 5.38 -25.33
N GLY A 73 -11.75 4.25 -24.98
CA GLY A 73 -11.76 3.74 -23.61
C GLY A 73 -11.06 4.69 -22.65
N LEU A 74 -9.83 5.12 -22.97
CA LEU A 74 -9.07 6.08 -22.16
C LEU A 74 -9.76 7.45 -22.07
N ILE A 75 -10.37 7.91 -23.17
CA ILE A 75 -11.14 9.17 -23.18
C ILE A 75 -12.33 9.06 -22.22
N ARG A 76 -13.09 7.96 -22.27
CA ARG A 76 -14.21 7.73 -21.34
C ARG A 76 -13.77 7.67 -19.87
N VAL A 77 -12.62 7.06 -19.59
CA VAL A 77 -12.05 7.04 -18.23
C VAL A 77 -11.59 8.44 -17.81
N ALA A 78 -11.01 9.24 -18.71
CA ALA A 78 -10.61 10.62 -18.42
C ALA A 78 -11.83 11.52 -18.13
N VAL A 79 -12.93 11.35 -18.89
CA VAL A 79 -14.20 12.04 -18.64
C VAL A 79 -14.80 11.63 -17.30
N ALA A 80 -14.82 10.32 -17.00
CA ALA A 80 -15.30 9.82 -15.71
C ALA A 80 -14.43 10.28 -14.52
N ALA A 81 -13.14 10.52 -14.76
CA ALA A 81 -12.22 11.10 -13.80
C ALA A 81 -12.35 12.63 -13.65
N GLY A 82 -13.18 13.29 -14.46
CA GLY A 82 -13.32 14.75 -14.49
C GLY A 82 -12.11 15.48 -15.07
N LEU A 83 -11.29 14.80 -15.88
CA LEU A 83 -10.05 15.34 -16.46
C LEU A 83 -10.24 15.94 -17.85
N CYS A 84 -11.38 15.68 -18.48
CA CYS A 84 -11.82 16.35 -19.70
C CYS A 84 -13.35 16.32 -19.80
N VAL A 85 -13.92 17.26 -20.54
CA VAL A 85 -15.38 17.40 -20.71
C VAL A 85 -15.85 17.06 -22.12
N GLY A 86 -14.96 16.98 -23.12
CA GLY A 86 -15.34 16.71 -24.51
C GLY A 86 -14.20 16.28 -25.42
N SER A 87 -14.41 16.37 -26.73
CA SER A 87 -13.44 15.97 -27.76
C SER A 87 -12.23 16.90 -27.86
N ASP A 88 -12.41 18.17 -27.49
CA ASP A 88 -11.43 19.23 -27.73
C ASP A 88 -10.29 19.21 -26.71
N ASP A 89 -10.58 18.77 -25.49
CA ASP A 89 -9.63 18.57 -24.40
C ASP A 89 -9.25 17.09 -24.17
N ALA A 90 -9.85 16.16 -24.91
CA ALA A 90 -9.66 14.71 -24.76
C ALA A 90 -8.18 14.27 -24.72
N ALA A 91 -7.32 14.82 -25.58
CA ALA A 91 -5.90 14.44 -25.61
C ALA A 91 -5.16 14.91 -24.34
N ALA A 92 -5.46 16.13 -23.86
CA ALA A 92 -4.89 16.66 -22.62
C ALA A 92 -5.44 15.90 -21.40
N GLY A 93 -6.72 15.57 -21.41
CA GLY A 93 -7.38 14.77 -20.36
C GLY A 93 -6.81 13.36 -20.27
N VAL A 94 -6.59 12.67 -21.39
CA VAL A 94 -5.93 11.35 -21.41
C VAL A 94 -4.50 11.47 -20.91
N GLU A 95 -3.74 12.48 -21.31
CA GLU A 95 -2.39 12.66 -20.77
C GLU A 95 -2.39 12.92 -19.25
N ALA A 96 -3.29 13.77 -18.76
CA ALA A 96 -3.48 14.01 -17.33
C ALA A 96 -3.87 12.72 -16.59
N LEU A 97 -4.71 11.89 -17.21
CA LEU A 97 -5.10 10.58 -16.70
C LEU A 97 -3.91 9.64 -16.61
N LEU A 98 -3.07 9.57 -17.65
CA LEU A 98 -1.86 8.73 -17.63
C LEU A 98 -0.87 9.20 -16.56
N ARG A 99 -0.69 10.52 -16.38
CA ARG A 99 0.12 11.07 -15.28
C ARG A 99 -0.48 10.75 -13.92
N ALA A 100 -1.80 10.82 -13.77
CA ALA A 100 -2.49 10.42 -12.55
C ALA A 100 -2.29 8.92 -12.28
N GLY A 101 -2.44 8.05 -13.30
CA GLY A 101 -2.19 6.62 -13.20
C GLY A 101 -0.73 6.28 -12.86
N VAL A 102 0.25 6.98 -13.42
CA VAL A 102 1.66 6.79 -13.04
C VAL A 102 1.95 7.25 -11.61
N ARG A 103 1.39 8.38 -11.18
CA ARG A 103 1.50 8.82 -9.77
C ARG A 103 0.85 7.82 -8.82
N HIS A 104 -0.26 7.22 -9.25
CA HIS A 104 -1.00 6.17 -8.56
C HIS A 104 -0.16 4.89 -8.42
N LEU A 105 0.49 4.43 -9.50
CA LEU A 105 1.45 3.32 -9.44
C LEU A 105 2.62 3.59 -8.49
N GLY A 106 3.09 4.83 -8.43
CA GLY A 106 4.24 5.23 -7.64
C GLY A 106 3.91 5.70 -6.22
N GLY A 107 2.64 5.72 -5.80
CA GLY A 107 2.23 6.25 -4.50
C GLY A 107 2.73 7.68 -4.21
N HIS A 108 2.77 8.55 -5.24
CA HIS A 108 3.36 9.91 -5.19
C HIS A 108 4.87 9.99 -4.90
N THR A 109 5.59 8.88 -4.88
CA THR A 109 7.05 8.84 -4.66
C THR A 109 7.88 9.10 -5.91
N LEU A 110 7.23 9.15 -7.09
CA LEU A 110 7.90 9.47 -8.34
C LEU A 110 8.33 10.94 -8.34
N SER A 111 9.64 11.15 -8.33
CA SER A 111 10.24 12.48 -8.48
C SER A 111 9.80 13.09 -9.81
N ALA A 112 9.71 14.43 -9.89
CA ALA A 112 9.28 15.14 -11.09
C ALA A 112 10.15 14.83 -12.33
N ASP A 113 11.41 14.47 -12.10
CA ASP A 113 12.39 14.04 -13.11
C ASP A 113 12.34 12.54 -13.45
N GLY A 114 11.52 11.74 -12.75
CA GLY A 114 11.43 10.28 -12.92
C GLY A 114 12.66 9.49 -12.45
N ALA A 115 13.65 10.15 -11.83
CA ALA A 115 14.89 9.50 -11.43
C ALA A 115 14.74 8.63 -10.18
N ARG A 116 13.82 9.00 -9.27
CA ARG A 116 13.54 8.32 -7.99
C ARG A 116 12.07 7.95 -7.88
N GLY A 117 11.76 6.85 -7.21
CA GLY A 117 10.41 6.31 -7.04
C GLY A 117 10.32 4.83 -7.46
N ASP A 118 9.12 4.26 -7.35
CA ASP A 118 8.85 2.87 -7.69
C ASP A 118 9.28 2.52 -9.15
N PRO A 119 10.00 1.40 -9.38
CA PRO A 119 10.45 1.01 -10.72
C PRO A 119 9.34 0.83 -11.76
N LEU A 120 8.15 0.37 -11.36
CA LEU A 120 7.00 0.20 -12.26
C LEU A 120 6.47 1.56 -12.71
N ALA A 121 6.31 2.50 -11.78
CA ALA A 121 5.88 3.86 -12.07
C ALA A 121 6.90 4.61 -12.96
N ARG A 122 8.20 4.45 -12.68
CA ARG A 122 9.29 5.01 -13.49
C ARG A 122 9.29 4.44 -14.91
N ALA A 123 9.20 3.12 -15.03
CA ALA A 123 9.16 2.46 -16.34
C ALA A 123 7.91 2.86 -17.14
N ALA A 124 6.75 3.02 -16.50
CA ALA A 124 5.54 3.53 -17.13
C ALA A 124 5.73 4.99 -17.62
N ALA A 125 6.31 5.85 -16.79
CA ALA A 125 6.61 7.24 -17.14
C ALA A 125 7.51 7.33 -18.39
N HIS A 126 8.56 6.52 -18.45
CA HIS A 126 9.45 6.43 -19.61
C HIS A 126 8.75 5.85 -20.84
N THR A 127 8.00 4.74 -20.69
CA THR A 127 7.33 4.03 -21.80
C THR A 127 6.38 4.95 -22.56
N PHE A 128 5.59 5.75 -21.84
CA PHE A 128 4.59 6.65 -22.43
C PHE A 128 5.10 8.08 -22.64
N GLY A 129 6.32 8.40 -22.23
CA GLY A 129 6.93 9.71 -22.46
C GLY A 129 6.30 10.82 -21.61
N LEU A 130 5.93 10.50 -20.38
CA LEU A 130 5.21 11.39 -19.47
C LEU A 130 6.14 12.38 -18.74
N LEU A 131 7.47 12.18 -18.82
CA LEU A 131 8.49 13.07 -18.27
C LEU A 131 8.69 14.32 -19.16
N PRO A 132 9.03 15.48 -18.58
CA PRO A 132 9.11 16.76 -19.30
C PRO A 132 10.03 16.73 -20.54
N ASP A 133 11.13 15.97 -20.50
CA ASP A 133 12.13 15.84 -21.57
C ASP A 133 11.82 14.70 -22.57
N ARG A 134 10.74 13.92 -22.37
CA ARG A 134 10.49 12.67 -23.12
C ARG A 134 9.28 12.70 -24.05
N ARG A 135 8.53 13.80 -24.12
CA ARG A 135 7.34 13.91 -24.99
C ARG A 135 7.65 13.63 -26.47
N GLY A 136 8.75 14.17 -26.99
CA GLY A 136 9.14 14.07 -28.41
C GLY A 136 10.05 12.90 -28.76
N VAL A 137 10.46 12.10 -27.77
CA VAL A 137 11.43 11.02 -27.94
C VAL A 137 10.79 9.85 -28.68
N SER A 138 11.53 9.18 -29.56
CA SER A 138 11.02 8.02 -30.32
C SER A 138 10.58 6.88 -29.38
N GLY A 139 9.63 6.05 -29.83
CA GLY A 139 9.19 4.89 -29.05
C GLY A 139 10.31 3.89 -28.72
N GLN A 140 11.35 3.83 -29.55
CA GLN A 140 12.53 2.98 -29.30
C GLN A 140 13.38 3.51 -28.14
N GLU A 141 13.66 4.81 -28.11
CA GLU A 141 14.45 5.43 -27.03
C GLU A 141 13.66 5.47 -25.71
N ARG A 142 12.33 5.68 -25.76
CA ARG A 142 11.46 5.54 -24.59
C ARG A 142 11.51 4.14 -23.99
N ARG A 143 11.48 3.10 -24.83
CA ARG A 143 11.62 1.71 -24.39
C ARG A 143 13.00 1.44 -23.80
N LYS A 144 14.06 1.95 -24.42
CA LYS A 144 15.44 1.82 -23.89
C LYS A 144 15.55 2.45 -22.50
N ALA A 145 14.98 3.64 -22.30
CA ALA A 145 14.94 4.30 -21.00
C ALA A 145 14.11 3.50 -19.97
N ALA A 146 12.95 2.96 -20.36
CA ALA A 146 12.14 2.12 -19.48
C ALA A 146 12.85 0.80 -19.10
N ALA A 147 13.57 0.18 -20.03
CA ALA A 147 14.35 -1.02 -19.78
C ALA A 147 15.52 -0.76 -18.80
N ALA A 148 16.15 0.41 -18.89
CA ALA A 148 17.22 0.83 -18.00
C ALA A 148 16.77 0.95 -16.53
N VAL A 149 15.49 1.26 -16.27
CA VAL A 149 14.93 1.27 -14.90
C VAL A 149 15.07 -0.08 -14.21
N TYR A 150 14.94 -1.17 -14.97
CA TYR A 150 15.06 -2.55 -14.48
C TYR A 150 16.45 -3.15 -14.67
N GLY A 151 17.41 -2.40 -15.26
CA GLY A 151 18.73 -2.94 -15.59
C GLY A 151 18.70 -4.05 -16.65
N VAL A 152 17.71 -4.06 -17.55
CA VAL A 152 17.55 -5.09 -18.59
C VAL A 152 17.70 -4.50 -20.00
N THR A 153 17.93 -5.37 -20.99
CA THR A 153 17.93 -4.95 -22.40
C THR A 153 16.53 -4.57 -22.87
N SER A 154 16.45 -3.70 -23.89
CA SER A 154 15.18 -3.29 -24.50
C SER A 154 14.37 -4.48 -25.05
N GLU A 155 15.06 -5.51 -25.53
CA GLU A 155 14.44 -6.74 -26.04
C GLU A 155 13.85 -7.61 -24.92
N ARG A 156 14.57 -7.75 -23.79
CA ARG A 156 14.05 -8.46 -22.60
C ARG A 156 12.85 -7.72 -22.02
N PHE A 157 12.95 -6.40 -21.88
CA PHE A 157 11.85 -5.54 -21.42
C PHE A 157 10.60 -5.73 -22.29
N ARG A 158 10.75 -5.71 -23.62
CA ARG A 158 9.64 -5.91 -24.56
C ARG A 158 8.92 -7.24 -24.36
N LYS A 159 9.64 -8.33 -24.06
CA LYS A 159 9.07 -9.69 -23.94
C LYS A 159 8.37 -9.96 -22.61
N SER A 160 8.65 -9.18 -21.57
CA SER A 160 8.14 -9.43 -20.22
C SER A 160 7.59 -8.16 -19.58
N GLN A 161 8.46 -7.23 -19.17
CA GLN A 161 8.09 -6.09 -18.33
C GLN A 161 7.20 -5.06 -19.04
N GLU A 162 7.29 -4.89 -20.37
CA GLU A 162 6.46 -3.92 -21.11
C GLU A 162 4.96 -4.26 -21.02
N ARG A 163 4.63 -5.56 -20.97
CA ARG A 163 3.25 -6.02 -20.80
C ARG A 163 2.74 -5.73 -19.40
N GLU A 164 3.52 -6.09 -18.38
CA GLU A 164 3.20 -5.81 -16.97
C GLU A 164 3.00 -4.31 -16.72
N VAL A 165 3.93 -3.47 -17.18
CA VAL A 165 3.83 -2.00 -17.10
C VAL A 165 2.53 -1.49 -17.72
N THR A 166 2.12 -2.06 -18.85
CA THR A 166 0.91 -1.63 -19.56
C THR A 166 -0.36 -2.08 -18.86
N ASP A 167 -0.40 -3.33 -18.40
CA ASP A 167 -1.56 -3.92 -17.74
C ASP A 167 -1.78 -3.26 -16.35
N GLU A 168 -0.71 -3.00 -15.61
CA GLU A 168 -0.77 -2.28 -14.33
C GLU A 168 -1.18 -0.81 -14.49
N LEU A 169 -0.69 -0.13 -15.53
CA LEU A 169 -1.13 1.24 -15.81
C LEU A 169 -2.62 1.30 -16.19
N ALA A 170 -3.14 0.30 -16.91
CA ALA A 170 -4.56 0.19 -17.23
C ALA A 170 -5.44 0.06 -15.97
N LEU A 171 -4.99 -0.73 -14.99
CA LEU A 171 -5.66 -0.86 -13.69
C LEU A 171 -5.58 0.46 -12.90
N ALA A 172 -4.42 1.13 -12.90
CA ALA A 172 -4.21 2.37 -12.20
C ALA A 172 -5.12 3.51 -12.71
N VAL A 173 -5.27 3.67 -14.02
CA VAL A 173 -6.16 4.72 -14.57
C VAL A 173 -7.64 4.46 -14.27
N LEU A 174 -8.06 3.19 -14.15
CA LEU A 174 -9.40 2.85 -13.69
C LEU A 174 -9.60 3.20 -12.21
N ALA A 175 -8.61 2.97 -11.38
CA ALA A 175 -8.65 3.35 -9.97
C ALA A 175 -8.77 4.87 -9.79
N VAL A 176 -8.07 5.66 -10.62
CA VAL A 176 -8.20 7.12 -10.65
C VAL A 176 -9.64 7.54 -10.96
N ALA A 177 -10.26 6.96 -12.00
CA ALA A 177 -11.64 7.31 -12.36
C ALA A 177 -12.68 6.87 -11.32
N ARG A 178 -12.50 5.71 -10.68
CA ARG A 178 -13.40 5.23 -9.61
C ARG A 178 -13.34 6.11 -8.37
N THR A 179 -12.16 6.60 -8.03
CA THR A 179 -11.96 7.54 -6.92
C THR A 179 -12.73 8.84 -7.18
N ALA A 180 -12.61 9.39 -8.39
CA ALA A 180 -13.35 10.59 -8.80
C ALA A 180 -14.89 10.37 -8.85
N ALA A 181 -15.35 9.24 -9.37
CA ALA A 181 -16.77 8.91 -9.50
C ALA A 181 -17.48 8.67 -8.16
N SER A 182 -16.74 8.24 -7.12
CA SER A 182 -17.32 7.97 -5.79
C SER A 182 -17.66 9.24 -5.00
N GLY A 183 -17.59 10.43 -5.60
CA GLY A 183 -17.82 11.71 -4.91
C GLY A 183 -16.80 12.02 -3.81
N ARG A 184 -15.83 11.12 -3.56
CA ARG A 184 -14.57 11.42 -2.91
C ARG A 184 -13.71 12.21 -3.89
N SER A 185 -14.15 13.42 -4.17
CA SER A 185 -13.28 14.41 -4.78
C SER A 185 -12.08 14.62 -3.84
N PRO A 186 -10.84 14.69 -4.35
CA PRO A 186 -9.69 15.21 -3.62
C PRO A 186 -9.84 16.70 -3.24
N ALA A 187 -10.97 17.35 -3.55
CA ALA A 187 -11.26 18.72 -3.19
C ALA A 187 -12.78 18.94 -2.99
N GLY A 188 -13.18 19.48 -1.83
CA GLY A 188 -14.52 20.01 -1.58
C GLY A 188 -14.80 21.31 -2.35
N PRO A 189 -16.04 21.84 -2.32
CA PRO A 189 -16.53 22.82 -3.27
C PRO A 189 -15.91 24.22 -3.09
N VAL A 190 -15.76 24.91 -4.22
CA VAL A 190 -15.28 26.28 -4.36
C VAL A 190 -16.31 27.24 -3.75
N ALA A 191 -15.98 27.83 -2.61
CA ALA A 191 -16.59 29.08 -2.16
C ALA A 191 -15.80 30.24 -2.77
N GLN A 192 -16.53 31.23 -3.28
CA GLN A 192 -16.02 32.48 -3.86
C GLN A 192 -14.95 33.15 -2.99
N GLU A 193 -14.01 33.78 -3.69
CA GLU A 193 -12.87 34.53 -3.19
C GLU A 193 -13.21 35.49 -2.03
N ALA A 194 -12.82 35.11 -0.81
CA ALA A 194 -12.43 36.02 0.24
C ALA A 194 -11.59 35.26 1.28
N GLY A 195 -10.26 35.42 1.20
CA GLY A 195 -9.30 34.98 2.23
C GLY A 195 -8.99 33.49 2.25
N VAL A 196 -7.83 33.11 1.73
CA VAL A 196 -7.27 31.74 1.83
C VAL A 196 -7.16 31.33 3.30
N PRO A 197 -7.88 30.30 3.78
CA PRO A 197 -7.57 29.63 5.03
C PRO A 197 -6.49 28.58 4.76
N PRO A 198 -5.46 28.46 5.61
CA PRO A 198 -4.37 27.52 5.37
C PRO A 198 -4.89 26.08 5.31
N ALA A 199 -4.39 25.32 4.33
CA ALA A 199 -4.57 23.88 4.25
C ALA A 199 -4.26 23.26 5.62
N ARG A 200 -5.18 22.47 6.19
CA ARG A 200 -4.87 21.68 7.38
C ARG A 200 -3.75 20.72 7.00
N THR A 201 -2.55 21.04 7.46
CA THR A 201 -1.40 20.14 7.48
C THR A 201 -1.87 18.81 8.09
N PRO A 202 -1.52 17.64 7.51
CA PRO A 202 -1.71 16.38 8.21
C PRO A 202 -1.10 16.53 9.61
N ASP A 203 -1.83 16.09 10.64
CA ASP A 203 -1.34 16.21 12.01
C ASP A 203 0.09 15.65 12.07
N PRO A 204 1.04 16.41 12.64
CA PRO A 204 2.43 15.99 12.66
C PRO A 204 2.51 14.61 13.34
N VAL A 205 3.20 13.67 12.69
CA VAL A 205 3.46 12.35 13.26
C VAL A 205 4.10 12.55 14.64
N PRO A 206 3.46 12.08 15.73
CA PRO A 206 3.92 12.35 17.07
C PRO A 206 5.32 11.77 17.29
N ASP A 207 6.11 12.47 18.08
CA ASP A 207 7.36 11.93 18.59
C ASP A 207 7.10 10.85 19.64
N PRO A 208 8.04 9.90 19.81
CA PRO A 208 7.97 8.98 20.93
C PRO A 208 7.98 9.74 22.26
N PRO A 209 7.38 9.19 23.33
CA PRO A 209 7.33 9.84 24.63
C PRO A 209 8.73 10.23 25.13
N ALA A 210 8.91 11.51 25.46
CA ALA A 210 10.11 11.97 26.14
C ALA A 210 10.10 11.45 27.58
N ARG A 211 11.16 10.76 27.98
CA ARG A 211 11.35 10.34 29.38
C ARG A 211 11.90 11.53 30.16
N LEU A 212 11.03 12.24 30.87
CA LEU A 212 11.43 13.38 31.71
C LEU A 212 12.18 12.95 32.98
N THR A 213 11.91 11.74 33.48
CA THR A 213 12.50 11.18 34.70
C THR A 213 12.69 9.67 34.61
N GLY A 214 13.82 9.16 35.09
CA GLY A 214 14.15 7.74 35.16
C GLY A 214 15.66 7.51 35.06
N PRO A 215 16.18 6.35 35.50
CA PRO A 215 17.60 6.05 35.32
C PRO A 215 17.93 6.02 33.82
N PRO A 216 19.09 6.57 33.41
CA PRO A 216 19.55 6.46 32.03
C PRO A 216 19.65 4.97 31.63
N LEU A 217 19.58 4.70 30.33
CA LEU A 217 19.86 3.35 29.83
C LEU A 217 21.24 2.92 30.37
N PRO A 218 21.36 1.77 31.06
CA PRO A 218 22.65 1.31 31.54
C PRO A 218 23.65 1.25 30.37
N ALA A 219 24.88 1.71 30.58
CA ALA A 219 25.88 1.77 29.50
C ALA A 219 26.10 0.40 28.81
N VAL A 220 25.95 -0.69 29.57
CA VAL A 220 26.01 -2.07 29.05
C VAL A 220 24.87 -2.39 28.08
N ALA A 221 23.66 -1.87 28.34
CA ALA A 221 22.52 -2.06 27.46
C ALA A 221 22.65 -1.27 26.15
N GLY A 222 23.23 -0.06 26.19
CA GLY A 222 23.56 0.71 24.98
C GLY A 222 24.60 0.01 24.08
N GLN A 223 25.58 -0.67 24.67
CA GLN A 223 26.59 -1.46 23.94
C GLN A 223 26.02 -2.72 23.27
N ARG A 224 24.78 -3.11 23.59
CA ARG A 224 24.11 -4.27 23.01
C ARG A 224 23.25 -3.95 21.80
N VAL A 225 23.22 -2.69 21.35
CA VAL A 225 22.57 -2.28 20.10
C VAL A 225 23.63 -2.10 19.02
N SER A 226 23.49 -2.85 17.92
CA SER A 226 24.35 -2.71 16.73
C SER A 226 23.53 -2.30 15.52
N VAL A 227 24.09 -1.44 14.65
CA VAL A 227 23.42 -0.99 13.41
C VAL A 227 24.16 -1.54 12.21
N HIS A 228 23.44 -2.18 11.29
CA HIS A 228 23.96 -2.86 10.12
C HIS A 228 23.48 -2.20 8.83
N VAL A 229 24.38 -2.03 7.87
CA VAL A 229 24.05 -1.66 6.49
C VAL A 229 24.06 -2.92 5.63
N ALA A 230 22.93 -3.61 5.56
CA ALA A 230 22.79 -4.88 4.84
C ALA A 230 21.33 -5.16 4.52
N SER A 231 21.09 -6.15 3.67
CA SER A 231 19.78 -6.81 3.61
C SER A 231 19.68 -7.79 4.79
N ILE A 232 18.55 -7.81 5.48
CA ILE A 232 18.37 -8.56 6.74
C ILE A 232 18.67 -10.06 6.59
N GLU A 233 18.36 -10.64 5.43
CA GLU A 233 18.60 -12.04 5.13
C GLU A 233 20.08 -12.41 5.10
N LEU A 234 20.98 -11.45 4.95
CA LEU A 234 22.44 -11.67 4.90
C LEU A 234 23.10 -11.74 6.27
N LEU A 235 22.39 -11.33 7.33
CA LEU A 235 22.90 -11.41 8.69
C LEU A 235 22.99 -12.87 9.14
N ARG A 236 23.96 -13.14 10.01
CA ARG A 236 24.27 -14.48 10.54
C ARG A 236 24.35 -14.43 12.05
N ASP A 237 24.15 -15.57 12.67
CA ASP A 237 24.32 -15.79 14.12
C ASP A 237 23.43 -14.85 14.96
N ILE A 238 22.23 -14.57 14.42
CA ILE A 238 21.15 -13.84 15.09
C ILE A 238 19.96 -14.77 15.23
N ASP A 239 19.48 -14.93 16.45
CA ASP A 239 18.47 -15.93 16.79
C ASP A 239 17.11 -15.62 16.16
N ILE A 240 16.71 -14.35 16.16
CA ILE A 240 15.38 -13.93 15.72
C ILE A 240 15.48 -12.80 14.71
N LEU A 241 14.95 -13.00 13.51
CA LEU A 241 14.77 -11.91 12.54
C LEU A 241 13.32 -11.43 12.53
N VAL A 242 13.11 -10.12 12.55
CA VAL A 242 11.77 -9.53 12.53
C VAL A 242 11.42 -9.10 11.09
N SER A 243 10.31 -9.60 10.56
CA SER A 243 9.75 -9.13 9.30
C SER A 243 8.72 -8.01 9.52
N SER A 244 8.70 -7.03 8.62
CA SER A 244 7.67 -5.99 8.58
C SER A 244 6.55 -6.44 7.65
N GLU A 245 5.39 -6.77 8.22
CA GLU A 245 4.24 -7.27 7.48
C GLU A 245 3.04 -6.32 7.52
N ASN A 246 2.11 -6.54 6.59
CA ASN A 246 0.80 -5.92 6.66
C ASN A 246 -0.10 -6.61 7.70
N ILE A 247 -1.22 -5.97 8.05
CA ILE A 247 -2.17 -6.52 9.03
C ILE A 247 -2.91 -7.78 8.56
N TYR A 248 -2.77 -8.19 7.30
CA TYR A 248 -3.27 -9.48 6.81
C TYR A 248 -2.20 -10.58 6.90
N LEU A 249 -0.98 -10.23 7.36
CA LEU A 249 0.18 -11.12 7.39
C LEU A 249 0.49 -11.76 6.03
N GLU A 250 0.09 -11.09 4.94
CA GLU A 250 0.35 -11.54 3.59
C GLU A 250 1.76 -11.15 3.19
N MET A 251 2.67 -12.12 3.16
CA MET A 251 4.05 -11.85 2.80
C MET A 251 4.16 -11.31 1.37
N SER A 252 5.06 -10.33 1.21
CA SER A 252 5.41 -9.76 -0.09
C SER A 252 5.86 -10.84 -1.07
N LYS A 253 5.62 -10.59 -2.36
CA LYS A 253 6.09 -11.46 -3.44
C LYS A 253 7.61 -11.62 -3.35
N THR A 254 8.07 -12.83 -3.65
CA THR A 254 9.47 -13.22 -3.56
C THR A 254 10.36 -12.40 -4.48
N PHE A 255 9.93 -11.77 -5.56
CA PHE A 255 10.84 -10.94 -6.38
C PHE A 255 10.90 -9.46 -5.96
N ARG A 256 10.12 -9.04 -4.96
CA ARG A 256 10.11 -7.65 -4.49
C ARG A 256 11.29 -7.37 -3.57
N SER A 257 11.82 -6.16 -3.66
CA SER A 257 12.91 -5.63 -2.81
C SER A 257 12.36 -5.09 -1.48
N THR A 258 11.57 -5.89 -0.78
CA THR A 258 11.04 -5.58 0.56
C THR A 258 11.67 -6.52 1.57
N VAL A 259 11.67 -6.14 2.85
CA VAL A 259 12.14 -7.03 3.93
C VAL A 259 11.39 -8.37 3.92
N SER A 260 10.05 -8.31 3.86
CA SER A 260 9.18 -9.48 3.76
C SER A 260 9.53 -10.38 2.57
N GLY A 261 9.68 -9.79 1.37
CA GLY A 261 10.00 -10.56 0.16
C GLY A 261 11.41 -11.18 0.21
N SER A 262 12.37 -10.46 0.79
CA SER A 262 13.73 -10.95 1.03
C SER A 262 13.76 -12.13 2.01
N LEU A 263 13.09 -12.01 3.15
CA LEU A 263 13.03 -13.10 4.13
C LEU A 263 12.30 -14.33 3.57
N ARG A 264 11.16 -14.13 2.88
CA ARG A 264 10.43 -15.21 2.20
C ARG A 264 11.31 -15.96 1.22
N ARG A 265 12.06 -15.25 0.37
CA ARG A 265 13.01 -15.87 -0.58
C ARG A 265 14.09 -16.67 0.12
N ALA A 266 14.65 -16.12 1.19
CA ALA A 266 15.84 -16.66 1.85
C ALA A 266 15.52 -17.83 2.78
N ALA A 267 14.32 -17.87 3.35
CA ALA A 267 13.84 -18.98 4.17
C ALA A 267 13.26 -20.14 3.36
N ALA A 268 12.94 -19.92 2.07
CA ALA A 268 12.41 -20.98 1.21
C ALA A 268 13.40 -22.14 1.07
N ILE A 269 12.92 -23.37 1.29
CA ILE A 269 13.70 -24.60 1.08
C ILE A 269 13.73 -24.89 -0.42
N ARG A 270 14.93 -25.16 -0.94
CA ARG A 270 15.15 -25.41 -2.37
C ARG A 270 15.74 -26.80 -2.59
N ASN A 271 15.35 -27.42 -3.71
CA ASN A 271 16.02 -28.63 -4.18
C ASN A 271 17.38 -28.30 -4.81
N GLU A 272 18.12 -29.33 -5.20
CA GLU A 272 19.43 -29.20 -5.88
C GLU A 272 19.34 -28.41 -7.19
N SER A 273 18.18 -28.42 -7.85
CA SER A 273 17.91 -27.64 -9.06
C SER A 273 17.58 -26.17 -8.78
N GLY A 274 17.51 -25.76 -7.52
CA GLY A 274 17.22 -24.40 -7.07
C GLY A 274 15.73 -24.04 -7.05
N GLU A 275 14.85 -24.99 -7.34
CA GLU A 275 13.39 -24.81 -7.29
C GLU A 275 12.91 -24.77 -5.84
N THR A 276 11.91 -23.94 -5.55
CA THR A 276 11.32 -23.85 -4.21
C THR A 276 10.45 -25.08 -3.95
N VAL A 277 10.88 -25.90 -3.00
CA VAL A 277 10.15 -27.10 -2.53
C VAL A 277 9.18 -26.73 -1.42
N ASP A 278 9.58 -25.83 -0.53
CA ASP A 278 8.72 -25.33 0.55
C ASP A 278 8.91 -23.82 0.75
N ASP A 279 7.81 -23.08 0.68
CA ASP A 279 7.73 -21.67 1.06
C ASP A 279 7.33 -21.57 2.53
N VAL A 280 8.28 -21.99 3.39
CA VAL A 280 8.08 -22.25 4.83
C VAL A 280 7.34 -21.11 5.52
N LEU A 281 7.80 -19.87 5.33
CA LEU A 281 7.22 -18.72 6.03
C LEU A 281 5.77 -18.45 5.58
N ALA A 282 5.49 -18.51 4.28
CA ALA A 282 4.15 -18.28 3.78
C ALA A 282 3.19 -19.38 4.25
N ARG A 283 3.61 -20.65 4.16
CA ARG A 283 2.83 -21.81 4.59
C ARG A 283 2.50 -21.74 6.09
N GLU A 284 3.50 -21.51 6.94
CA GLU A 284 3.29 -21.44 8.40
C GLU A 284 2.45 -20.23 8.82
N LEU A 285 2.58 -19.08 8.15
CA LEU A 285 1.70 -17.94 8.38
C LEU A 285 0.25 -18.25 7.99
N GLU A 286 0.02 -18.90 6.85
CA GLU A 286 -1.32 -19.32 6.43
C GLU A 286 -1.93 -20.33 7.41
N GLU A 287 -1.13 -21.29 7.90
CA GLU A 287 -1.51 -22.24 8.95
C GLU A 287 -1.88 -21.52 10.24
N TRP A 288 -1.06 -20.56 10.69
CA TRP A 288 -1.34 -19.76 11.87
C TRP A 288 -2.63 -18.95 11.72
N MET A 289 -2.81 -18.29 10.58
CA MET A 289 -4.01 -17.50 10.27
C MET A 289 -5.27 -18.36 10.29
N ARG A 290 -5.19 -19.59 9.75
CA ARG A 290 -6.29 -20.56 9.80
C ARG A 290 -6.58 -21.00 11.23
N ALA A 291 -5.57 -21.38 11.99
CA ALA A 291 -5.70 -21.84 13.37
C ALA A 291 -6.31 -20.79 14.31
N HIS A 292 -6.13 -19.50 14.00
CA HIS A 292 -6.66 -18.38 14.79
C HIS A 292 -7.95 -17.78 14.23
N GLY A 293 -8.57 -18.42 13.23
CA GLY A 293 -9.82 -17.94 12.63
C GLY A 293 -9.68 -16.60 11.89
N ARG A 294 -8.49 -16.32 11.34
CA ARG A 294 -8.14 -15.08 10.65
C ARG A 294 -7.84 -15.26 9.16
N ALA A 295 -8.10 -16.43 8.58
CA ALA A 295 -7.92 -16.62 7.14
C ALA A 295 -8.68 -15.54 6.33
N GLY A 296 -7.94 -14.72 5.58
CA GLY A 296 -8.48 -13.59 4.80
C GLY A 296 -8.94 -12.37 5.62
N LEU A 297 -8.72 -12.35 6.93
CA LEU A 297 -9.11 -11.26 7.83
C LEU A 297 -7.87 -10.58 8.42
N PRO A 298 -7.93 -9.28 8.74
CA PRO A 298 -6.82 -8.62 9.39
C PRO A 298 -6.65 -9.09 10.84
N VAL A 299 -5.41 -9.17 11.29
CA VAL A 299 -5.04 -9.21 12.71
C VAL A 299 -5.01 -7.80 13.30
N ARG A 300 -5.00 -7.71 14.63
CA ARG A 300 -4.81 -6.43 15.32
C ARG A 300 -3.43 -5.86 14.95
N PRO A 301 -3.31 -4.57 14.58
CA PRO A 301 -2.00 -3.92 14.44
C PRO A 301 -1.13 -4.15 15.68
N GLY A 302 0.16 -4.43 15.47
CA GLY A 302 1.12 -4.75 16.54
C GLY A 302 1.14 -6.22 16.94
N THR A 303 0.28 -7.06 16.33
CA THR A 303 0.39 -8.52 16.45
C THR A 303 1.70 -8.99 15.84
N VAL A 304 2.38 -9.90 16.54
CA VAL A 304 3.59 -10.56 16.05
C VAL A 304 3.33 -12.05 16.01
N VAL A 305 3.58 -12.66 14.85
CA VAL A 305 3.40 -14.10 14.65
C VAL A 305 4.76 -14.76 14.42
N PRO A 306 5.15 -15.75 15.23
CA PRO A 306 6.41 -16.43 15.03
C PRO A 306 6.25 -17.60 14.06
N THR A 307 7.24 -17.80 13.18
CA THR A 307 7.40 -18.98 12.34
C THR A 307 8.79 -19.58 12.54
N SER A 308 8.97 -20.82 12.09
CA SER A 308 10.28 -21.42 11.90
C SER A 308 11.13 -20.61 10.88
N PRO A 309 12.46 -20.80 10.87
CA PRO A 309 13.36 -20.02 10.02
C PRO A 309 13.48 -20.56 8.59
N GLY A 310 12.97 -21.77 8.31
CA GLY A 310 13.24 -22.48 7.05
C GLY A 310 14.75 -22.59 6.78
N ALA A 311 15.15 -22.33 5.54
CA ALA A 311 16.56 -22.38 5.12
C ALA A 311 17.47 -21.34 5.83
N LEU A 312 16.91 -20.33 6.50
CA LEU A 312 17.71 -19.39 7.32
C LEU A 312 18.31 -20.06 8.58
N ALA A 313 17.86 -21.27 8.94
CA ALA A 313 18.48 -22.08 10.00
C ALA A 313 20.00 -22.25 9.80
N GLU A 314 20.44 -22.44 8.55
CA GLU A 314 21.85 -22.59 8.19
C GLU A 314 22.69 -21.33 8.47
N ARG A 315 22.04 -20.20 8.74
CA ARG A 315 22.68 -18.92 9.10
C ARG A 315 22.62 -18.63 10.59
N GLY A 316 22.21 -19.59 11.41
CA GLY A 316 22.04 -19.42 12.85
C GLY A 316 20.73 -18.74 13.26
N VAL A 317 19.79 -18.54 12.31
CA VAL A 317 18.46 -18.00 12.63
C VAL A 317 17.58 -19.11 13.17
N ARG A 318 16.91 -18.85 14.28
CA ARG A 318 16.09 -19.82 15.00
C ARG A 318 14.60 -19.51 14.89
N ARG A 319 14.24 -18.24 14.72
CA ARG A 319 12.86 -17.78 14.52
C ARG A 319 12.75 -16.62 13.56
N ILE A 320 11.60 -16.53 12.90
CA ILE A 320 11.17 -15.31 12.21
C ILE A 320 9.93 -14.76 12.92
N HIS A 321 9.97 -13.50 13.31
CA HIS A 321 8.84 -12.80 13.92
C HIS A 321 8.19 -11.88 12.89
N HIS A 322 6.96 -12.18 12.49
CA HIS A 322 6.22 -11.40 11.51
C HIS A 322 5.38 -10.33 12.20
N ALA A 323 5.84 -9.09 12.15
CA ALA A 323 5.19 -7.97 12.82
C ALA A 323 4.16 -7.29 11.90
N ALA A 324 2.87 -7.42 12.25
CA ALA A 324 1.75 -6.77 11.57
C ALA A 324 1.69 -5.27 11.90
N VAL A 325 2.47 -4.46 11.19
CA VAL A 325 2.60 -3.02 11.46
C VAL A 325 1.92 -2.14 10.40
N ALA A 326 1.73 -2.67 9.20
CA ALA A 326 1.27 -1.92 8.04
C ALA A 326 -0.20 -2.19 7.74
N SER A 327 -1.07 -1.19 7.94
CA SER A 327 -2.48 -1.28 7.56
C SER A 327 -2.65 -0.80 6.13
N PRO A 328 -3.25 -1.57 5.21
CA PRO A 328 -3.56 -1.05 3.88
C PRO A 328 -4.38 0.23 3.97
N THR A 329 -4.02 1.22 3.16
CA THR A 329 -4.84 2.41 3.02
C THR A 329 -6.13 2.07 2.28
N SER A 330 -7.22 2.82 2.54
CA SER A 330 -8.52 2.56 1.92
C SER A 330 -8.55 2.74 0.40
N ASP A 331 -7.51 3.35 -0.16
CA ASP A 331 -7.31 3.45 -1.61
C ASP A 331 -6.73 2.15 -2.22
N GLY A 332 -6.23 1.22 -1.40
CA GLY A 332 -5.69 -0.07 -1.83
C GLY A 332 -4.25 -0.04 -2.35
N HIS A 333 -3.55 1.10 -2.29
CA HIS A 333 -2.25 1.28 -2.97
C HIS A 333 -1.10 1.70 -2.05
N GLY A 334 -1.36 1.87 -0.77
CA GLY A 334 -0.36 2.23 0.23
C GLY A 334 -0.59 1.51 1.55
N TYR A 335 0.29 1.81 2.49
CA TYR A 335 0.14 1.37 3.86
C TYR A 335 0.16 2.59 4.76
N ARG A 336 -0.67 2.57 5.79
CA ARG A 336 -0.56 3.46 6.94
C ARG A 336 0.03 2.68 8.08
N VAL A 337 0.95 3.31 8.78
CA VAL A 337 1.55 2.76 9.98
C VAL A 337 1.36 3.78 11.10
N ASP A 338 0.70 3.37 12.18
CA ASP A 338 0.66 4.16 13.41
C ASP A 338 2.00 3.99 14.14
N PRO A 339 2.72 5.07 14.51
CA PRO A 339 3.97 4.94 15.25
C PRO A 339 3.86 4.16 16.55
N ARG A 340 2.72 4.20 17.25
CA ARG A 340 2.51 3.44 18.49
C ARG A 340 2.51 1.93 18.23
N VAL A 341 2.07 1.51 17.05
CA VAL A 341 2.07 0.11 16.62
C VAL A 341 3.49 -0.44 16.47
N LEU A 342 4.49 0.39 16.12
CA LEU A 342 5.90 -0.03 16.13
C LEU A 342 6.34 -0.43 17.55
N ALA A 343 6.01 0.39 18.55
CA ALA A 343 6.36 0.07 19.94
C ALA A 343 5.65 -1.20 20.43
N GLU A 344 4.37 -1.37 20.08
CA GLU A 344 3.63 -2.60 20.41
C GLU A 344 4.26 -3.84 19.77
N ALA A 345 4.64 -3.75 18.48
CA ALA A 345 5.27 -4.85 17.76
C ALA A 345 6.66 -5.22 18.32
N VAL A 346 7.47 -4.22 18.67
CA VAL A 346 8.76 -4.45 19.34
C VAL A 346 8.53 -5.17 20.67
N SER A 347 7.64 -4.65 21.53
CA SER A 347 7.35 -5.27 22.82
C SER A 347 6.78 -6.68 22.68
N ALA A 348 5.91 -6.92 21.70
CA ALA A 348 5.39 -8.25 21.40
C ALA A 348 6.48 -9.22 20.93
N SER A 349 7.43 -8.76 20.12
CA SER A 349 8.57 -9.57 19.68
C SER A 349 9.46 -9.99 20.86
N PHE A 350 9.79 -9.07 21.76
CA PHE A 350 10.54 -9.40 22.98
C PHE A 350 9.77 -10.33 23.91
N ARG A 351 8.45 -10.15 24.04
CA ARG A 351 7.61 -11.01 24.87
C ARG A 351 7.61 -12.45 24.35
N LEU A 352 7.45 -12.64 23.04
CA LEU A 352 7.55 -13.95 22.40
C LEU A 352 8.95 -14.54 22.57
N ALA A 353 10.00 -13.75 22.31
CA ALA A 353 11.39 -14.19 22.46
C ALA A 353 11.69 -14.67 23.88
N ARG A 354 11.22 -13.96 24.92
CA ARG A 354 11.37 -14.36 26.32
C ARG A 354 10.59 -15.64 26.64
N ALA A 355 9.37 -15.78 26.10
CA ALA A 355 8.55 -16.97 26.32
C ALA A 355 9.16 -18.23 25.69
N GLU A 356 9.84 -18.09 24.56
CA GLU A 356 10.47 -19.19 23.85
C GLU A 356 11.94 -19.41 24.25
N ARG A 357 12.55 -18.48 25.01
CA ARG A 357 14.00 -18.39 25.27
C ARG A 357 14.64 -19.72 25.66
N ASP A 358 14.10 -20.36 26.69
CA ASP A 358 14.67 -21.55 27.30
C ASP A 358 14.25 -22.85 26.59
N SER A 359 13.43 -22.74 25.52
CA SER A 359 13.11 -23.87 24.64
C SER A 359 14.20 -24.14 23.59
N TYR A 360 15.23 -23.29 23.55
CA TYR A 360 16.37 -23.42 22.64
C TYR A 360 17.66 -23.65 23.42
N ASP A 361 18.57 -24.41 22.83
CA ASP A 361 19.95 -24.58 23.31
C ASP A 361 20.93 -24.10 22.23
N PRO A 362 21.75 -23.05 22.48
CA PRO A 362 21.72 -22.19 23.67
C PRO A 362 20.41 -21.38 23.78
N PRO A 363 20.06 -20.78 24.92
CA PRO A 363 18.87 -19.94 25.01
C PRO A 363 18.86 -18.79 23.99
N LEU A 364 17.67 -18.38 23.52
CA LEU A 364 17.54 -17.21 22.64
C LEU A 364 18.09 -15.96 23.33
N SER A 365 18.85 -15.15 22.59
CA SER A 365 19.57 -14.01 23.17
C SER A 365 19.67 -12.80 22.23
N SER A 366 19.28 -12.92 20.96
CA SER A 366 19.41 -11.84 19.98
C SER A 366 18.18 -11.65 19.08
N LEU A 367 17.88 -10.38 18.77
CA LEU A 367 16.82 -9.98 17.83
C LEU A 367 17.36 -9.01 16.78
N CYS A 368 16.94 -9.16 15.53
CA CYS A 368 17.18 -8.18 14.48
C CYS A 368 15.89 -7.51 14.02
N PHE A 369 15.83 -6.18 14.15
CA PHE A 369 14.75 -5.35 13.63
C PHE A 369 15.21 -4.60 12.37
N PRO A 370 14.47 -4.70 11.26
CA PRO A 370 14.61 -3.75 10.17
C PRO A 370 14.06 -2.39 10.60
N LEU A 371 14.28 -1.34 9.79
CA LEU A 371 13.58 -0.07 9.97
C LEU A 371 12.06 -0.23 9.68
N LEU A 372 11.32 -0.71 10.70
CA LEU A 372 9.91 -1.07 10.62
C LEU A 372 9.05 0.11 10.15
N GLY A 373 8.09 -0.17 9.26
CA GLY A 373 7.09 0.81 8.82
C GLY A 373 7.59 1.93 7.88
N ALA A 374 8.91 2.06 7.65
CA ALA A 374 9.49 3.13 6.84
C ALA A 374 9.43 2.91 5.31
N GLY A 375 8.97 1.75 4.85
CA GLY A 375 8.89 1.44 3.41
C GLY A 375 7.84 2.29 2.68
N HIS A 376 6.61 2.29 3.20
CA HIS A 376 5.47 2.98 2.57
C HIS A 376 4.51 3.64 3.57
N GLY A 377 4.81 3.65 4.88
CA GLY A 377 3.88 4.10 5.92
C GLY A 377 4.34 5.33 6.71
N LEU A 378 5.50 5.25 7.35
CA LEU A 378 6.05 6.35 8.16
C LEU A 378 7.26 7.02 7.52
N PRO A 379 7.47 8.33 7.76
CA PRO A 379 8.75 8.96 7.49
C PRO A 379 9.89 8.18 8.19
N PRO A 380 10.98 7.83 7.49
CA PRO A 380 12.05 6.99 8.03
C PRO A 380 12.66 7.50 9.34
N GLU A 381 12.78 8.81 9.51
CA GLU A 381 13.28 9.44 10.74
C GLU A 381 12.37 9.14 11.94
N LYS A 382 11.04 9.28 11.75
CA LYS A 382 10.05 8.99 12.79
C LYS A 382 10.03 7.50 13.13
N ALA A 383 10.08 6.65 12.11
CA ALA A 383 10.18 5.20 12.29
C ALA A 383 11.43 4.81 13.11
N ALA A 384 12.59 5.40 12.78
CA ALA A 384 13.84 5.14 13.50
C ALA A 384 13.75 5.54 14.98
N ARG A 385 13.21 6.75 15.25
CA ARG A 385 13.03 7.24 16.63
C ARG A 385 12.10 6.35 17.44
N TRP A 386 10.95 5.94 16.89
CA TRP A 386 10.01 5.06 17.57
C TRP A 386 10.56 3.65 17.79
N LEU A 387 11.26 3.09 16.80
CA LEU A 387 11.91 1.78 16.90
C LEU A 387 12.99 1.78 18.01
N CYS A 388 13.94 2.72 17.96
CA CYS A 388 15.01 2.80 18.94
C CYS A 388 14.47 3.08 20.35
N TRP A 389 13.47 3.96 20.47
CA TRP A 389 12.81 4.21 21.75
C TRP A 389 12.22 2.92 22.34
N ALA A 390 11.46 2.15 21.54
CA ALA A 390 10.83 0.91 22.00
C ALA A 390 11.87 -0.17 22.36
N VAL A 391 12.95 -0.28 21.58
CA VAL A 391 14.08 -1.17 21.87
C VAL A 391 14.74 -0.80 23.20
N HIS A 392 15.01 0.48 23.44
CA HIS A 392 15.59 0.94 24.71
C HIS A 392 14.66 0.65 25.89
N GLU A 393 13.33 0.77 25.72
CA GLU A 393 12.38 0.39 26.76
C GLU A 393 12.47 -1.10 27.11
N GLU A 394 12.61 -1.99 26.12
CA GLU A 394 12.78 -3.43 26.35
C GLU A 394 14.15 -3.77 26.96
N LEU A 395 15.22 -3.12 26.52
CA LEU A 395 16.58 -3.33 27.06
C LEU A 395 16.76 -2.80 28.49
N ARG A 396 16.02 -1.75 28.89
CA ARG A 396 15.98 -1.33 30.30
C ARG A 396 15.34 -2.39 31.20
N ARG A 397 14.35 -3.11 30.69
CA ARG A 397 13.66 -4.20 31.42
C ARG A 397 14.55 -5.44 31.50
N ASP A 398 15.26 -5.75 30.42
CA ASP A 398 16.10 -6.93 30.32
C ASP A 398 17.34 -6.62 29.46
N PRO A 399 18.47 -6.25 30.10
CA PRO A 399 19.69 -5.88 29.40
C PRO A 399 20.49 -7.11 28.91
N SER A 400 19.95 -8.33 29.05
CA SER A 400 20.64 -9.54 28.59
C SER A 400 20.52 -9.75 27.07
N TRP A 401 19.56 -9.10 26.42
CA TRP A 401 19.33 -9.21 24.97
C TRP A 401 20.33 -8.38 24.16
N THR A 402 20.76 -8.94 23.04
CA THR A 402 21.48 -8.22 21.98
C THR A 402 20.52 -7.84 20.87
N VAL A 403 20.58 -6.60 20.40
CA VAL A 403 19.67 -6.08 19.37
C VAL A 403 20.45 -5.59 18.16
N HIS A 404 20.03 -6.04 16.99
CA HIS A 404 20.58 -5.65 15.71
C HIS A 404 19.54 -4.82 14.99
N LEU A 405 19.89 -3.60 14.59
CA LEU A 405 19.06 -2.75 13.75
C LEU A 405 19.63 -2.80 12.35
N VAL A 406 18.81 -3.01 11.33
CA VAL A 406 19.29 -3.15 9.95
C VAL A 406 18.55 -2.25 8.98
N ALA A 407 19.30 -1.64 8.08
CA ALA A 407 18.76 -0.95 6.93
C ALA A 407 19.60 -1.23 5.68
N GLN A 408 18.96 -1.37 4.52
CA GLN A 408 19.65 -1.65 3.26
C GLN A 408 20.47 -0.47 2.72
N ARG A 409 20.19 0.75 3.21
CA ARG A 409 20.74 2.00 2.69
C ARG A 409 21.53 2.73 3.77
N PRO A 410 22.78 3.19 3.50
CA PRO A 410 23.60 3.89 4.47
C PRO A 410 22.91 5.08 5.15
N GLU A 411 22.12 5.84 4.41
CA GLU A 411 21.37 6.99 4.91
C GLU A 411 20.27 6.60 5.91
N LEU A 412 19.64 5.43 5.73
CA LEU A 412 18.64 4.92 6.67
C LEU A 412 19.31 4.32 7.91
N ALA A 413 20.45 3.66 7.73
CA ALA A 413 21.27 3.20 8.85
C ALA A 413 21.77 4.38 9.70
N LYS A 414 22.15 5.50 9.07
CA LYS A 414 22.51 6.73 9.79
C LYS A 414 21.37 7.24 10.68
N LEU A 415 20.12 7.18 10.23
CA LEU A 415 18.97 7.53 11.06
C LEU A 415 18.84 6.60 12.28
N LEU A 416 19.05 5.29 12.10
CA LEU A 416 19.09 4.32 13.19
C LEU A 416 20.23 4.61 14.18
N THR A 417 21.45 4.89 13.68
CA THR A 417 22.61 5.23 14.52
C THR A 417 22.38 6.50 15.34
N VAL A 418 21.80 7.53 14.73
CA VAL A 418 21.46 8.77 15.45
C VAL A 418 20.38 8.51 16.49
N ALA A 419 19.32 7.79 16.13
CA ALA A 419 18.21 7.48 17.03
C ALA A 419 18.61 6.52 18.18
N SER A 420 19.52 5.58 17.95
CA SER A 420 20.04 4.67 18.98
C SER A 420 21.03 5.35 19.93
N SER A 421 21.68 6.42 19.48
CA SER A 421 22.62 7.20 20.31
C SER A 421 21.92 8.33 21.06
N ALA A 422 20.66 8.62 20.75
CA ALA A 422 19.88 9.64 21.44
C ALA A 422 19.47 9.15 22.84
N PRO A 423 19.59 10.01 23.87
CA PRO A 423 19.36 9.64 25.28
C PRO A 423 17.92 9.23 25.61
#